data_AF-A0A6L6QC14-F1
#
_entry.id   AF-A0A6L6QC14-F1
#
_cell.length_a   1.000
_cell.length_b   1.000
_cell.length_c   1.000
_cell.angle_alpha   90.00
_cell.angle_beta   90.00
_cell.angle_gamma   90.00
#
_symmetry.space_group_name_H-M   'P 1'
#
loop_
_entity.id
_entity.type
_entity.pdbx_description
1 polymer ?
#
loop_
_entity_poly.entity_id
_entity_poly.type
_entity_poly.pdbx_seq_one_letter_code
_entity_poly.pdbx_strand_id
1 'polypeptide(L)'
;MNLALIHSTACRELLNAGDLGDAVRYCIAQGIEPPVPPCSKLSSDYEQCVQVAQETLSDYGWWEKRLKVRNARERRQAELQEGSGEKDPSPSGTRAS
;
A
#
# COMPACT_ATOMS: atom_id res chain seq x y z
N MET A 1 -9.57 -1.92 15.51
CA MET A 1 -8.23 -1.31 15.62
C MET A 1 -8.09 -0.27 14.50
N ASN A 2 -7.72 0.97 14.80
CA ASN A 2 -7.65 2.02 13.78
C ASN A 2 -6.28 2.01 13.09
N LEU A 3 -6.17 1.29 11.97
CA LEU A 3 -4.91 1.10 11.23
C LEU A 3 -4.27 2.42 10.79
N ALA A 4 -5.07 3.39 10.35
CA ALA A 4 -4.54 4.67 9.91
C ALA A 4 -3.84 5.43 11.05
N LEU A 5 -4.39 5.37 12.26
CA LEU A 5 -3.76 5.97 13.46
C LEU A 5 -2.47 5.27 13.86
N ILE A 6 -2.41 3.94 13.70
CA ILE A 6 -1.21 3.15 14.00
C ILE A 6 -0.09 3.52 13.04
N HIS A 7 -0.38 3.53 11.74
CA HIS A 7 0.64 3.82 10.74
C HIS A 7 1.10 5.27 10.81
N SER A 8 0.20 6.24 11.02
CA SER A 8 0.59 7.64 11.19
C SER A 8 1.46 7.87 12.42
N THR A 9 1.18 7.15 13.51
CA THR A 9 2.00 7.22 14.73
C THR A 9 3.36 6.57 14.54
N ALA A 10 3.43 5.37 13.94
CA ALA A 10 4.69 4.69 13.65
C ALA A 10 5.60 5.52 12.73
N CYS A 11 5.06 6.12 11.67
CA CYS A 11 5.83 6.98 10.79
C CYS A 11 6.32 8.25 11.49
N ARG A 12 5.50 8.86 12.35
CA ARG A 12 5.93 10.01 13.15
C ARG A 12 7.10 9.65 14.06
N GLU A 13 7.08 8.49 14.71
CA GLU A 13 8.19 8.02 15.56
C GLU A 13 9.48 7.81 14.75
N LEU A 14 9.39 7.12 13.61
CA LEU A 14 10.54 6.90 12.71
C LEU A 14 11.14 8.21 12.19
N LEU A 15 10.29 9.17 11.81
CA LEU A 15 10.75 10.46 11.29
C LEU A 15 11.32 11.37 12.37
N ASN A 16 10.79 11.31 13.60
CA ASN A 16 11.34 12.02 14.75
C ASN A 16 12.72 11.46 15.16
N ALA A 17 12.99 10.18 14.91
CA ALA A 17 14.32 9.59 15.07
C ALA A 17 15.32 9.98 13.95
N GLY A 18 14.86 10.68 12.90
CA GLY A 18 15.69 11.08 11.77
C GLY A 18 15.87 9.99 10.71
N ASP A 19 15.02 8.96 10.73
CA ASP A 19 15.13 7.78 9.88
C ASP A 19 14.08 7.77 8.77
N LEU A 20 14.25 8.70 7.81
CA LEU A 20 13.41 8.78 6.61
C LEU A 20 13.38 7.45 5.85
N GLY A 21 14.53 6.78 5.73
CA GLY A 21 14.63 5.50 5.04
C GLY A 21 13.75 4.41 5.65
N ASP A 22 13.65 4.36 6.98
CA ASP A 22 12.77 3.41 7.66
C ASP A 22 11.31 3.77 7.51
N ALA A 23 10.96 5.05 7.58
CA ALA A 23 9.58 5.49 7.34
C ALA A 23 9.10 5.13 5.91
N VAL A 24 9.97 5.28 4.91
CA VAL A 24 9.68 4.89 3.52
C VAL A 24 9.56 3.37 3.38
N ARG A 25 10.50 2.59 3.94
CA ARG A 25 10.43 1.11 3.95
C ARG A 25 9.16 0.61 4.62
N TYR A 26 8.77 1.24 5.73
CA TYR A 26 7.55 0.90 6.44
C TYR A 26 6.31 1.02 5.54
N CYS A 27 6.19 2.11 4.78
CA CYS A 27 5.08 2.31 3.83
C CYS A 27 5.01 1.19 2.78
N ILE A 28 6.16 0.88 2.16
CA ILE A 28 6.27 -0.15 1.14
C ILE A 28 5.86 -1.52 1.71
N ALA A 29 6.28 -1.84 2.94
CA ALA A 29 5.90 -3.08 3.61
C ALA A 29 4.39 -3.19 3.87
N GLN A 30 3.67 -2.08 3.97
CA GLN A 30 2.21 -2.05 4.07
C GLN A 30 1.49 -2.13 2.71
N GLY A 31 2.25 -2.25 1.61
CA GLY A 31 1.73 -2.19 0.25
C GLY A 31 1.29 -0.78 -0.17
N ILE A 32 1.79 0.26 0.50
CA ILE A 32 1.48 1.66 0.22
C ILE A 32 2.67 2.32 -0.48
N GLU A 33 2.38 3.03 -1.57
CA GLU A 33 3.37 3.86 -2.24
C GLU A 33 3.67 5.10 -1.39
N PRO A 34 4.94 5.32 -1.01
CA PRO A 34 5.34 6.45 -0.19
C PRO A 34 5.17 7.78 -0.96
N PRO A 35 4.90 8.90 -0.28
CA PRO A 35 4.70 10.21 -0.90
C PRO A 35 6.02 10.85 -1.38
N VAL A 36 7.15 10.33 -0.89
CA VAL A 36 8.49 10.75 -1.29
C VAL A 36 9.24 9.55 -1.85
N PRO A 37 10.13 9.77 -2.84
CA PRO A 37 11.02 8.72 -3.29
C PRO A 37 12.01 8.34 -2.18
N PRO A 38 12.69 7.18 -2.30
CA PRO A 38 13.81 6.87 -1.44
C PRO A 38 14.93 7.93 -1.60
N CYS A 39 15.01 8.87 -0.66
CA CYS A 39 16.04 9.92 -0.66
C CYS A 39 17.23 9.49 0.21
N SER A 40 18.45 9.70 -0.30
CA SER A 40 19.68 9.46 0.44
C SER A 40 19.99 10.63 1.38
N LYS A 41 20.52 10.34 2.58
CA LYS A 41 21.05 11.35 3.53
C LYS A 41 22.15 12.24 2.93
N LEU A 42 22.78 11.80 1.85
CA LEU A 42 23.83 12.54 1.12
C LEU A 42 23.29 13.45 0.01
N SER A 43 21.99 13.39 -0.27
CA SER A 43 21.37 14.24 -1.30
C SER A 43 21.19 15.67 -0.79
N SER A 44 21.33 16.65 -1.69
CA SER A 44 20.98 18.06 -1.41
C SER A 44 19.51 18.21 -1.00
N ASP A 45 18.66 17.33 -1.49
CA ASP A 45 17.20 17.43 -1.33
C ASP A 45 16.70 16.65 -0.11
N TYR A 46 17.61 16.08 0.70
CA TYR A 46 17.25 15.20 1.81
C TYR A 46 16.33 15.88 2.83
N GLU A 47 16.65 17.13 3.21
CA GLU A 47 15.83 17.90 4.17
C GLU A 47 14.41 18.13 3.63
N GLN A 48 14.29 18.43 2.33
CA GLN A 48 12.99 18.58 1.68
C GLN A 48 12.21 17.26 1.67
N CYS A 49 12.88 16.13 1.39
CA CYS A 49 12.23 14.82 1.47
C CYS A 49 11.76 14.50 2.91
N VAL A 50 12.56 14.84 3.92
CA VAL A 50 12.18 14.66 5.33
C VAL A 50 10.96 15.50 5.67
N GLN A 51 10.93 16.77 5.27
CA GLN A 51 9.81 17.66 5.55
C GLN A 51 8.50 17.14 4.93
N VAL A 52 8.53 16.80 3.63
CA VAL A 52 7.35 16.25 2.94
C VAL A 52 6.89 14.94 3.58
N ALA A 53 7.84 14.08 3.97
CA ALA A 53 7.52 12.84 4.68
C ALA A 53 6.90 13.10 6.06
N GLN A 54 7.40 14.07 6.83
CA GLN A 54 6.84 14.44 8.13
C GLN A 54 5.41 14.95 8.02
N GLU A 55 5.16 15.86 7.08
CA GLU A 55 3.83 16.42 6.84
C GLU A 55 2.83 15.34 6.37
N THR A 56 3.28 14.42 5.50
CA THR A 56 2.38 13.48 4.83
C THR A 56 2.24 12.15 5.57
N LEU A 57 3.36 11.52 5.98
CA LEU A 57 3.34 10.20 6.62
C LEU A 57 2.87 10.25 8.07
N SER A 58 2.92 11.41 8.72
CA SER A 58 2.33 11.60 10.04
C SER A 58 0.83 11.94 9.98
N ASP A 59 0.28 12.18 8.79
CA ASP A 59 -1.11 12.56 8.61
C ASP A 59 -2.04 11.33 8.62
N TYR A 60 -3.02 11.36 9.52
CA TYR A 60 -4.02 10.30 9.65
C TYR A 60 -4.90 10.19 8.39
N GLY A 61 -5.34 11.32 7.84
CA GLY A 61 -6.27 11.35 6.70
C GLY A 61 -5.65 10.76 5.43
N TRP A 62 -4.35 10.98 5.24
CA TRP A 62 -3.56 10.40 4.17
C TRP A 62 -3.51 8.87 4.28
N TRP A 63 -3.18 8.35 5.45
CA TRP A 63 -3.18 6.90 5.70
C TRP A 63 -4.55 6.27 5.48
N GLU A 64 -5.62 6.92 5.97
CA GLU A 64 -6.97 6.43 5.78
C GLU A 64 -7.33 6.28 4.28
N LYS A 65 -6.99 7.28 3.46
CA LYS A 65 -7.21 7.25 2.01
C LYS A 65 -6.40 6.14 1.34
N ARG A 66 -5.12 6.01 1.68
CA ARG A 66 -4.21 5.04 1.07
C ARG A 66 -4.58 3.60 1.39
N LEU A 67 -4.97 3.32 2.64
CA LEU A 67 -5.47 2.00 3.04
C LEU A 67 -6.78 1.63 2.33
N LYS A 68 -7.71 2.59 2.16
CA LYS A 68 -8.94 2.36 1.39
C LYS A 68 -8.65 1.98 -0.06
N VAL A 69 -7.72 2.69 -0.71
CA VAL A 69 -7.28 2.39 -2.09
C VAL A 69 -6.62 1.01 -2.16
N ARG A 70 -5.73 0.67 -1.23
CA ARG A 70 -5.07 -0.64 -1.15
C ARG A 70 -6.10 -1.76 -1.02
N ASN A 71 -7.00 -1.67 -0.05
CA ASN A 71 -8.04 -2.68 0.18
C ASN A 71 -8.98 -2.81 -1.04
N ALA A 72 -9.28 -1.71 -1.74
CA ALA A 72 -10.08 -1.77 -2.97
C ALA A 72 -9.33 -2.44 -4.15
N ARG A 73 -7.99 -2.34 -4.19
CA ARG A 73 -7.16 -3.04 -5.17
C ARG A 73 -7.09 -4.53 -4.86
N GLU A 74 -6.85 -4.90 -3.60
CA GLU A 74 -6.79 -6.28 -3.13
C GLU A 74 -8.10 -7.02 -3.39
N ARG A 75 -9.25 -6.41 -3.08
CA ARG A 75 -10.57 -7.00 -3.37
C ARG A 75 -10.78 -7.28 -4.86
N ARG A 76 -10.45 -6.32 -5.73
CA ARG A 76 -10.55 -6.50 -7.19
C ARG A 76 -9.63 -7.60 -7.71
N GLN A 77 -8.43 -7.73 -7.14
CA GLN A 77 -7.51 -8.80 -7.52
C GLN A 77 -8.02 -10.18 -7.08
N ALA A 78 -8.64 -10.27 -5.91
CA ALA A 78 -9.26 -11.52 -5.43
C ALA A 78 -10.43 -11.95 -6.33
N GLU A 79 -11.32 -11.03 -6.69
CA GLU A 79 -12.46 -11.30 -7.59
C GLU A 79 -12.01 -11.81 -8.97
N LEU A 80 -10.92 -11.25 -9.52
CA LEU A 80 -10.34 -11.70 -10.79
C LEU A 80 -9.72 -13.10 -10.71
N GLN A 81 -9.18 -13.49 -9.55
CA GLN A 81 -8.64 -14.85 -9.35
C GLN A 81 -9.77 -15.87 -9.23
N GLU A 82 -10.85 -15.55 -8.51
CA GLU A 82 -12.01 -16.44 -8.35
C GLU A 82 -12.83 -16.59 -9.65
N GLY A 83 -12.88 -15.56 -10.51
CA GLY A 83 -13.58 -15.60 -11.80
C GLY A 83 -12.89 -16.42 -12.91
N SER A 84 -11.69 -16.95 -12.67
CA SER A 84 -10.95 -17.77 -13.64
C SER A 84 -11.16 -19.28 -13.48
N GLY A 85 -12.04 -19.70 -12.56
CA GLY A 85 -12.36 -21.09 -12.28
C GLY A 85 -13.81 -21.47 -12.54
N GLU A 86 -14.35 -21.31 -13.75
CA GLU A 86 -15.60 -22.02 -14.11
C GLU A 86 -15.63 -22.51 -15.58
N LYS A 87 -15.38 -23.83 -15.67
CA LYS A 87 -15.93 -24.87 -16.57
C LYS A 87 -15.81 -24.74 -18.08
N ASP A 88 -14.98 -25.64 -18.62
CA ASP A 88 -15.20 -26.30 -19.90
C ASP A 88 -16.68 -26.62 -20.15
N PRO A 89 -17.31 -26.12 -21.23
CA PRO A 89 -18.48 -26.76 -21.79
C PRO A 89 -17.98 -27.94 -22.63
N SER A 90 -18.06 -29.16 -22.10
CA SER A 90 -18.11 -30.37 -22.94
C SER A 90 -19.58 -30.71 -23.22
N PRO A 91 -20.15 -30.35 -24.39
CA PRO A 91 -21.29 -31.04 -24.91
C PRO A 91 -20.78 -32.16 -25.82
N SER A 92 -21.29 -33.38 -25.64
CA SER A 92 -21.69 -34.30 -26.73
C SER A 92 -21.61 -35.73 -26.25
N GLY A 93 -22.76 -36.39 -26.09
CA GLY A 93 -22.75 -37.83 -25.87
C GLY A 93 -24.08 -38.44 -25.49
N THR A 94 -25.18 -38.16 -26.19
CA THR A 94 -26.30 -39.12 -26.23
C THR A 94 -27.07 -39.00 -27.54
N ARG A 95 -26.81 -39.92 -28.47
CA ARG A 95 -27.78 -40.30 -29.50
C ARG A 95 -28.03 -41.80 -29.31
N ALA A 96 -29.14 -42.12 -28.65
CA ALA A 96 -29.64 -43.48 -28.57
C ALA A 96 -30.14 -43.91 -29.96
N SER A 97 -29.85 -45.15 -30.32
CA SER A 97 -30.45 -45.88 -31.45
C SER A 97 -31.39 -46.94 -30.89
#